data_AF-A0A6B1FDF5-F1
#
_entry.id   AF-A0A6B1FDF5-F1
#
_cell.length_a   1.000
_cell.length_b   1.000
_cell.length_c   1.000
_cell.angle_alpha   90.00
_cell.angle_beta   90.00
_cell.angle_gamma   90.00
#
_symmetry.space_group_name_H-M   'P 1'
#
loop_
_entity.id
_entity.type
_entity.pdbx_description
1 polymer ?
#
loop_
_entity_poly.entity_id
_entity_poly.type
_entity_poly.pdbx_seq_one_letter_code
_entity_poly.pdbx_strand_id
1 'polypeptide(L)'
;MVAILVYEALSERARQGRRVPVPALLALLITSLVGTLDEGIQWLLPNRTFDPVDILFNVLAAVMAVGASAALQWARRRASAWLERQT
;
A
#
# COMPACT_ATOMS: atom_id res chain seq x y z
N MET A 1 -1.57 6.88 -4.54
CA MET A 1 -1.13 6.05 -5.71
C MET A 1 0.12 5.23 -5.43
N VAL A 2 1.13 5.76 -4.72
CA VAL A 2 2.39 5.04 -4.40
C VAL A 2 2.15 3.73 -3.62
N ALA A 3 1.17 3.69 -2.72
CA ALA A 3 0.87 2.51 -1.90
C ALA A 3 0.62 1.22 -2.69
N ILE A 4 -0.16 1.33 -3.78
CA ILE A 4 -0.52 0.19 -4.62
C ILE A 4 0.72 -0.33 -5.34
N LEU A 5 1.57 0.56 -5.86
CA LEU A 5 2.80 0.19 -6.54
C LEU A 5 3.78 -0.50 -5.59
N VAL A 6 3.91 0.00 -4.36
CA VAL A 6 4.76 -0.61 -3.32
C VAL A 6 4.20 -1.97 -2.91
N TYR A 7 2.90 -2.09 -2.70
CA TYR A 7 2.24 -3.34 -2.33
C TYR A 7 2.38 -4.42 -3.42
N GLU A 8 2.16 -4.06 -4.69
CA GLU A 8 2.32 -4.98 -5.81
C GLU A 8 3.78 -5.38 -5.99
N ALA A 9 4.74 -4.45 -5.90
CA ALA A 9 6.17 -4.76 -5.97
C ALA A 9 6.64 -5.71 -4.86
N LEU A 10 6.14 -5.54 -3.64
CA LEU A 10 6.45 -6.41 -2.51
C LEU A 10 5.77 -7.78 -2.64
N SER A 11 4.54 -7.82 -3.14
CA SER A 11 3.79 -9.05 -3.38
C SER A 11 4.42 -9.89 -4.50
N GLU A 12 4.90 -9.24 -5.56
CA GLU A 12 5.64 -9.89 -6.64
C GLU A 12 6.97 -10.45 -6.15
N ARG A 13 7.72 -9.69 -5.34
CA ARG A 13 8.95 -10.19 -4.70
C ARG A 13 8.71 -11.38 -3.79
N ALA A 14 7.60 -11.40 -3.06
CA ALA A 14 7.21 -12.54 -2.22
C ALA A 14 6.92 -13.79 -3.07
N ARG A 15 6.22 -13.61 -4.21
CA ARG A 15 5.91 -14.69 -5.16
C ARG A 15 7.14 -15.26 -5.85
N GLN A 16 8.16 -14.45 -6.12
CA GLN A 16 9.43 -14.88 -6.72
C GLN A 16 10.38 -15.58 -5.72
N GLY A 17 9.90 -15.94 -4.53
CA GLY A 17 10.66 -16.74 -3.56
C GLY A 17 11.59 -15.95 -2.63
N ARG A 18 11.59 -14.61 -2.68
CA ARG A 18 12.29 -13.79 -1.68
C ARG A 18 11.44 -13.68 -0.41
N ARG A 19 12.09 -13.72 0.76
CA ARG A 19 11.43 -13.55 2.06
C ARG A 19 10.95 -12.10 2.22
N VAL A 20 9.68 -11.86 1.91
CA VAL A 20 8.95 -10.64 2.28
C VAL A 20 7.84 -11.05 3.25
N PRO A 21 8.09 -11.01 4.57
CA PRO A 21 7.22 -11.66 5.55
C PRO A 21 5.83 -11.02 5.66
N VAL A 22 5.72 -9.70 5.44
CA VAL A 22 4.46 -8.94 5.55
C VAL A 22 4.39 -7.82 4.50
N PRO A 23 4.07 -8.14 3.23
CA PRO A 23 4.03 -7.17 2.12
C PRO A 23 3.07 -6.00 2.37
N ALA A 24 1.91 -6.26 2.99
CA ALA A 24 0.92 -5.24 3.31
C ALA A 24 1.41 -4.23 4.35
N LEU A 25 2.05 -4.72 5.43
CA LEU A 25 2.54 -3.88 6.52
C LEU A 25 3.74 -3.04 6.07
N LEU A 26 4.62 -3.64 5.27
CA LEU A 26 5.71 -2.93 4.60
C LEU A 26 5.19 -1.86 3.62
N ALA A 27 4.14 -2.16 2.85
CA ALA A 27 3.55 -1.18 1.95
C ALA A 27 2.96 0.01 2.70
N LEU A 28 2.25 -0.24 3.81
CA LEU A 28 1.75 0.81 4.71
C LEU A 28 2.90 1.67 5.25
N LEU A 29 3.94 1.05 5.83
CA LEU A 29 5.09 1.76 6.39
C LEU A 29 5.81 2.62 5.34
N ILE A 30 6.10 2.04 4.17
CA ILE A 30 6.80 2.75 3.08
C ILE A 30 5.95 3.90 2.55
N THR A 31 4.64 3.70 2.38
CA THR A 31 3.76 4.76 1.87
C THR A 31 3.63 5.90 2.87
N SER A 32 3.46 5.58 4.16
CA SER A 32 3.41 6.59 5.21
C SER A 32 4.72 7.38 5.28
N LEU A 33 5.87 6.70 5.18
CA LEU A 33 7.18 7.34 5.16
C LEU A 33 7.35 8.25 3.94
N VAL A 34 6.92 7.83 2.76
CA VAL A 34 6.96 8.64 1.53
C VAL A 34 6.07 9.88 1.65
N GLY A 35 4.85 9.74 2.20
CA GLY A 35 3.95 10.88 2.43
C GLY A 35 4.55 11.89 3.42
N THR A 36 5.12 11.42 4.53
CA THR A 36 5.80 12.30 5.51
C THR A 36 7.03 12.99 4.91
N LEU A 37 7.79 12.31 4.05
CA LEU A 37 8.93 12.91 3.34
C LEU A 37 8.48 13.97 2.32
N ASP A 38 7.39 13.73 1.59
CA ASP A 38 6.86 14.69 0.63
C ASP A 38 6.39 15.98 1.32
N GLU A 39 5.67 15.87 2.44
CA GLU A 39 5.30 17.02 3.27
C GLU A 39 6.53 17.74 3.86
N GLY A 40 7.55 16.99 4.28
CA GLY A 40 8.81 17.55 4.79
C GLY A 40 9.61 18.31 3.72
N ILE A 41 9.55 17.85 2.47
CA ILE A 41 10.12 18.57 1.31
C ILE A 41 9.27 19.80 0.99
N GLN A 42 7.95 19.71 1.09
CA GLN A 42 7.06 20.87 0.93
C GLN A 42 7.31 21.95 2.00
N TRP A 43 7.71 21.57 3.21
CA TRP A 43 8.12 22.53 4.25
C TRP A 43 9.41 23.30 3.91
N LEU A 44 10.28 22.73 3.08
CA LEU A 44 11.51 23.38 2.59
C LEU A 44 11.26 24.32 1.39
N LEU A 45 10.08 24.25 0.77
CA LEU A 45 9.72 25.10 -0.37
C LEU A 45 9.11 26.42 0.12
N PRO A 46 9.72 27.58 -0.20
CA PRO A 46 9.13 28.87 0.16
C PRO A 46 7.79 29.01 -0.57
N ASN A 47 6.75 29.43 0.18
CA ASN A 47 5.36 29.58 -0.26
C ASN A 47 4.43 28.35 -0.13
N ARG A 48 4.87 27.26 0.53
CA ARG A 48 3.98 26.13 0.92
C ARG A 48 3.96 25.97 2.45
N THR A 49 2.78 26.12 3.04
CA THR A 49 2.53 25.83 4.47
C THR A 49 2.38 24.33 4.68
N PHE A 50 3.12 23.80 5.66
CA PHE A 50 2.97 22.42 6.12
C PHE A 50 1.56 22.21 6.70
N ASP A 51 0.75 21.37 6.06
CA ASP A 51 -0.61 21.03 6.51
C ASP A 51 -0.66 19.60 7.06
N PRO A 52 -0.83 19.41 8.39
CA PRO A 52 -0.97 18.08 9.00
C PRO A 52 -2.16 17.27 8.46
N VAL A 53 -3.16 17.93 7.86
CA VAL A 53 -4.33 17.26 7.26
C VAL A 53 -3.92 16.46 6.02
N ASP A 54 -2.92 16.90 5.27
CA ASP A 54 -2.43 16.18 4.08
C ASP A 54 -1.76 14.86 4.46
N ILE A 55 -1.02 14.84 5.57
CA ILE A 55 -0.45 13.62 6.14
C ILE A 55 -1.55 12.63 6.52
N LEU A 56 -2.64 13.12 7.15
CA LEU A 56 -3.77 12.28 7.52
C LEU A 56 -4.46 11.67 6.29
N PHE A 57 -4.66 12.46 5.23
CA PHE A 57 -5.22 11.97 3.97
C PHE A 57 -4.32 10.92 3.30
N ASN A 58 -3.01 11.13 3.30
CA ASN A 58 -2.05 10.17 2.77
C ASN A 58 -2.09 8.83 3.53
N VAL A 59 -2.17 8.88 4.87
CA VAL A 59 -2.31 7.67 5.69
C VAL A 59 -3.64 6.96 5.42
N LEU A 60 -4.75 7.69 5.36
CA LEU A 60 -6.08 7.12 5.05
C LEU A 60 -6.11 6.48 3.65
N ALA A 61 -5.53 7.15 2.66
CA ALA A 61 -5.42 6.63 1.30
C ALA A 61 -4.57 5.36 1.26
N ALA A 62 -3.46 5.29 2.02
CA ALA A 62 -2.64 4.10 2.13
C ALA A 62 -3.40 2.92 2.75
N VAL A 63 -4.14 3.17 3.85
CA VAL A 63 -4.97 2.16 4.51
C VAL A 63 -6.05 1.64 3.57
N MET A 64 -6.79 2.52 2.89
CA MET A 64 -7.84 2.12 1.95
C MET A 64 -7.28 1.33 0.77
N ALA A 65 -6.17 1.78 0.19
CA ALA A 65 -5.54 1.09 -0.93
C ALA A 65 -5.08 -0.33 -0.56
N VAL A 66 -4.33 -0.46 0.53
CA VAL A 66 -3.83 -1.77 0.99
C VAL A 66 -4.99 -2.68 1.42
N GLY A 67 -5.98 -2.13 2.12
CA GLY A 67 -7.18 -2.86 2.54
C GLY A 67 -7.99 -3.39 1.36
N ALA A 68 -8.26 -2.55 0.35
CA ALA A 68 -8.96 -2.95 -0.86
C ALA A 68 -8.19 -4.01 -1.66
N SER A 69 -6.87 -3.86 -1.80
CA SER A 69 -6.02 -4.85 -2.47
C SER A 69 -6.00 -6.20 -1.75
N ALA A 70 -5.94 -6.20 -0.42
CA ALA A 70 -6.00 -7.42 0.38
C ALA A 70 -7.37 -8.11 0.27
N ALA A 71 -8.47 -7.35 0.36
CA ALA A 71 -9.83 -7.86 0.20
C ALA A 71 -10.04 -8.47 -1.19
N LEU A 72 -9.54 -7.80 -2.24
CA LEU A 72 -9.63 -8.30 -3.61
C LEU A 72 -8.82 -9.58 -3.82
N GLN A 73 -7.61 -9.67 -3.26
CA GLN A 73 -6.83 -10.91 -3.31
C GLN A 73 -7.54 -12.06 -2.58
N TRP A 74 -8.13 -11.79 -1.42
CA TRP A 74 -8.90 -12.79 -0.69
C TRP A 74 -10.11 -13.29 -1.50
N ALA A 75 -10.87 -12.36 -2.10
CA ALA A 75 -12.01 -12.70 -2.94
C ALA A 75 -11.60 -13.55 -4.15
N ARG A 76 -10.49 -13.20 -4.83
CA ARG A 76 -9.95 -13.98 -5.95
C ARG A 76 -9.55 -15.39 -5.55
N ARG A 77 -8.83 -15.56 -4.43
CA ARG A 77 -8.45 -16.90 -3.92
C ARG A 77 -9.68 -17.75 -3.59
N ARG A 78 -10.72 -17.14 -3.01
CA ARG A 78 -11.96 -17.82 -2.68
C ARG A 78 -12.72 -18.28 -3.94
N ALA A 79 -12.76 -17.45 -4.98
CA ALA A 79 -13.37 -17.78 -6.25
C ALA A 79 -12.63 -18.94 -6.97
N SER A 80 -11.30 -18.90 -7.03
CA SER A 80 -10.49 -19.99 -7.60
C SER A 80 -10.69 -21.32 -6.88
N ALA A 81 -10.68 -21.30 -5.54
CA ALA A 81 -10.92 -22.49 -4.72
C ALA A 81 -12.37 -23.02 -4.80
N TRP A 82 -13.31 -22.22 -5.30
CA TRP A 82 -14.68 -22.63 -5.59
C TRP A 82 -14.77 -23.35 -6.94
N LEU A 83 -14.08 -22.81 -7.96
CA LEU A 83 -14.00 -23.39 -9.30
C LEU A 83 -13.31 -24.76 -9.28
N GLU A 84 -12.21 -24.92 -8.55
CA GLU A 84 -11.49 -26.20 -8.41
C GLU A 84 -12.32 -27.31 -7.73
N ARG A 85 -13.39 -26.98 -6.98
CA ARG A 85 -14.28 -27.98 -6.36
C ARG A 85 -15.38 -28.48 -7.29
N GLN A 86 -15.58 -27.84 -8.44
CA GLN A 86 -16.63 -28.19 -9.42
C GLN A 86 -16.10 -29.01 -10.61
N THR A 87 -14.78 -29.09 -10.78
CA THR A 87 -14.09 -29.91 -11.79
C THR A 87 -13.60 -31.22 -11.19
#